data_AF-A0A7G9NS34-F1
#
_entry.id   AF-A0A7G9NS34-F1
#
_cell.length_a   1.000
_cell.length_b   1.000
_cell.length_c   1.000
_cell.angle_alpha   90.00
_cell.angle_beta   90.00
_cell.angle_gamma   90.00
#
_symmetry.space_group_name_H-M   'P 1'
#
loop_
_entity.id
_entity.type
_entity.pdbx_description
1 polymer ?
#
loop_
_entity_poly.entity_id
_entity_poly.type
_entity_poly.pdbx_seq_one_letter_code
_entity_poly.pdbx_strand_id
1 'polypeptide(L)'
;MTEPVNMTLEYLVDRHLDGQSTPAERDQLNAMLHDDSAARDQFVRFCIEGRVLRESLSAAATAQRSKLNLDMDTTPTLRRSRSVWYSAAAIAAAMIIAVTAWLLLDAGSKDSNVKPAPTTAVAMLSDASADAVFAGRSATVRLGQELPIGPIQLTAGTSQVMFKSGAVVDLIGPCSFELIGPNQGRLLAGRLEAYVREEAAGFSVELPDGSRVVDLGTRFSIVLTGDGIAEVRVVEGAVALHRESSGRSAINLPQVKAGQLARLSMNSRQVEILALSRVLVSDSETGRVMAFGEDGMYCGAFVEGDLAGRPLSKPGGMAQRTDGMIYLAEAESNGRILLLNSQGRVAEVVCAGDPQIKPDAVAIGPDDRVYFTDAFDSQQVYRVEDGAARVFIPKTYAPSQKLELPRGLAFDASGALLVSDRERSMVLKFEGPQSTQPGRFVGIVARLNKPQGLVVDHDRVLVTANPSRQTGLWLISPGPVRPAAVYTDSSSSPFLIDGIVLIDGSAVISDWRSRRLIRIDPNGQISDFAHGGHGLEGPTHLLRLDPISKSD
;
A
#
# COMPACT_ATOMS: atom_id res chain seq x y z
N MET A 1 -1.80 15.23 60.34
CA MET A 1 -1.45 16.17 59.26
C MET A 1 -0.13 15.69 58.68
N THR A 2 -0.20 14.95 57.57
CA THR A 2 0.95 14.45 56.82
C THR A 2 1.11 15.33 55.59
N GLU A 3 2.29 15.93 55.43
CA GLU A 3 2.63 16.75 54.26
C GLU A 3 2.46 15.95 52.95
N PRO A 4 2.01 16.59 51.85
CA PRO A 4 1.93 15.92 50.55
C PRO A 4 3.37 15.72 50.02
N VAL A 5 3.76 14.46 49.86
CA VAL A 5 4.99 14.09 49.15
C VAL A 5 4.85 14.61 47.71
N ASN A 6 5.69 15.56 47.33
CA ASN A 6 5.69 16.11 45.97
C ASN A 6 6.32 15.07 45.02
N MET A 7 5.47 14.24 44.40
CA MET A 7 5.90 13.15 43.52
C MET A 7 6.31 13.71 42.15
N THR A 8 7.40 13.19 41.57
CA THR A 8 7.90 13.61 40.26
C THR A 8 6.95 13.18 39.13
N LEU A 9 6.91 13.98 38.05
CA LEU A 9 6.06 13.72 36.88
C LEU A 9 6.27 12.30 36.34
N GLU A 10 7.53 11.89 36.17
CA GLU A 10 7.92 10.55 35.68
C GLU A 10 7.29 9.41 36.51
N TYR A 11 7.27 9.53 37.84
CA TYR A 11 6.66 8.53 38.72
C TYR A 11 5.14 8.42 38.55
N LEU A 12 4.45 9.56 38.42
CA LEU A 12 3.00 9.57 38.21
C LEU A 12 2.63 8.99 36.84
N VAL A 13 3.45 9.25 35.82
CA VAL A 13 3.25 8.75 34.46
C VAL A 13 3.46 7.24 34.37
N ASP A 14 4.53 6.72 34.96
CA ASP A 14 4.83 5.28 34.96
C ASP A 14 3.69 4.47 35.61
N ARG A 15 3.24 4.90 36.80
CA ARG A 15 2.11 4.27 37.50
C ARG A 15 0.79 4.39 36.75
N HIS A 16 0.58 5.50 36.02
CA HIS A 16 -0.61 5.69 35.20
C HIS A 16 -0.60 4.74 34.00
N LEU A 17 0.53 4.60 33.32
CA LEU A 17 0.71 3.69 32.19
C LEU A 17 0.57 2.23 32.64
N ASP A 18 1.05 1.87 33.84
CA ASP A 18 0.90 0.56 34.50
C ASP A 18 -0.50 0.27 35.04
N GLY A 19 -1.44 1.22 34.95
CA GLY A 19 -2.80 1.04 35.45
C GLY A 19 -2.89 0.94 36.97
N GLN A 20 -1.84 1.37 37.69
CA GLN A 20 -1.73 1.31 39.16
C GLN A 20 -1.96 2.67 39.84
N SER A 21 -2.24 3.73 39.07
CA SER A 21 -2.47 5.09 39.59
C SER A 21 -3.78 5.20 40.40
N THR A 22 -3.70 5.73 41.62
CA THR A 22 -4.87 6.06 42.46
C THR A 22 -5.64 7.28 41.91
N PRO A 23 -6.90 7.52 42.34
CA PRO A 23 -7.65 8.71 41.92
C PRO A 23 -6.93 10.03 42.24
N ALA A 24 -6.34 10.16 43.43
CA ALA A 24 -5.61 11.37 43.83
C ALA A 24 -4.34 11.60 42.97
N GLU A 25 -3.61 10.54 42.63
CA GLU A 25 -2.44 10.61 41.74
C GLU A 25 -2.83 11.00 40.30
N ARG A 26 -4.00 10.54 39.82
CA ARG A 26 -4.52 10.93 38.50
C ARG A 26 -4.94 12.39 38.43
N ASP A 27 -5.57 12.91 39.48
CA ASP A 27 -5.95 14.31 39.55
C ASP A 27 -4.72 15.23 39.63
N GLN A 28 -3.69 14.81 40.38
CA GLN A 28 -2.40 15.52 40.43
C GLN A 28 -1.68 15.49 39.08
N LEU A 29 -1.63 14.34 38.40
CA LEU A 29 -1.08 14.23 37.05
C LEU A 29 -1.84 15.11 36.06
N ASN A 30 -3.17 15.07 36.07
CA ASN A 30 -4.00 15.91 35.20
C ASN A 30 -3.78 17.41 35.44
N ALA A 31 -3.62 17.84 36.68
CA ALA A 31 -3.30 19.23 37.00
C ALA A 31 -1.93 19.65 36.43
N MET A 32 -0.90 18.80 36.59
CA MET A 32 0.44 19.06 36.02
C MET A 32 0.41 19.12 34.49
N LEU A 33 -0.37 18.26 33.84
CA LEU A 33 -0.52 18.25 32.37
C LEU A 33 -1.39 19.40 31.86
N HIS A 34 -2.30 19.94 32.66
CA HIS A 34 -3.12 21.08 32.26
C HIS A 34 -2.31 22.38 32.23
N ASP A 35 -1.50 22.61 33.26
CA ASP A 35 -0.84 23.90 33.49
C ASP A 35 0.54 24.03 32.84
N ASP A 36 1.20 22.93 32.46
CA ASP A 36 2.56 22.94 31.89
C ASP A 36 2.64 22.23 30.52
N SER A 37 3.04 22.98 29.49
CA SER A 37 3.25 22.44 28.14
C SER A 37 4.44 21.50 28.03
N ALA A 38 5.52 21.75 28.77
CA ALA A 38 6.70 20.86 28.76
C ALA A 38 6.37 19.52 29.43
N ALA A 39 5.52 19.52 30.47
CA ALA A 39 5.01 18.31 31.09
C ALA A 39 4.15 17.47 30.12
N ARG A 40 3.37 18.11 29.24
CA ARG A 40 2.60 17.41 28.19
C ARG A 40 3.51 16.75 27.15
N ASP A 41 4.54 17.44 26.69
CA ASP A 41 5.48 16.89 25.72
C ASP A 41 6.26 15.71 26.33
N GLN A 42 6.65 15.82 27.61
CA GLN A 42 7.30 14.73 28.34
C GLN A 42 6.35 13.54 28.56
N PHE A 43 5.07 13.78 28.85
CA PHE A 43 4.05 12.73 28.96
C PHE A 43 3.82 11.97 27.66
N VAL A 44 3.75 12.68 26.53
CA VAL A 44 3.63 12.05 25.20
C VAL A 44 4.84 11.20 24.90
N ARG A 45 6.05 11.67 25.22
CA ARG A 45 7.29 10.91 25.06
C ARG A 45 7.26 9.61 25.89
N PHE A 46 6.88 9.67 27.16
CA PHE A 46 6.75 8.48 28.01
C PHE A 46 5.67 7.51 27.51
N CYS A 47 4.55 8.00 26.98
CA CYS A 47 3.53 7.15 26.35
C CYS A 47 4.07 6.39 25.13
N ILE A 48 4.92 7.04 24.32
CA ILE A 48 5.55 6.43 23.14
C ILE A 48 6.58 5.38 23.58
N GLU A 49 7.48 5.73 24.50
CA GLU A 49 8.54 4.85 25.00
C GLU A 49 7.96 3.61 25.73
N GLY A 50 6.94 3.80 26.59
CA GLY A 50 6.30 2.71 27.34
C GLY A 50 5.53 1.71 26.45
N ARG A 51 5.02 2.15 25.29
CA ARG A 51 4.37 1.26 24.32
C ARG A 51 5.37 0.38 23.58
N VAL A 52 6.49 0.95 23.16
CA VAL A 52 7.59 0.21 22.49
C VAL A 52 8.14 -0.89 23.40
N LEU A 53 8.30 -0.61 24.69
CA LEU A 53 8.77 -1.59 25.68
C LEU A 53 7.75 -2.72 25.94
N ARG A 54 6.45 -2.42 25.99
CA ARG A 54 5.39 -3.44 26.17
C ARG A 54 5.17 -4.31 24.94
N GLU A 55 5.24 -3.73 23.75
CA GLU A 55 5.16 -4.47 22.49
C GLU A 55 6.39 -5.37 22.31
N SER A 56 7.59 -4.90 22.67
CA SER A 56 8.80 -5.75 22.64
C SER A 56 8.81 -6.82 23.74
N LEU A 57 8.29 -6.56 24.95
CA LEU A 57 8.13 -7.56 26.00
C LEU A 57 7.06 -8.61 25.67
N SER A 58 5.93 -8.21 25.07
CA SER A 58 4.88 -9.14 24.64
C SER A 58 5.28 -9.95 23.40
N ALA A 59 6.02 -9.35 22.46
CA ALA A 59 6.65 -10.06 21.34
C ALA A 59 7.69 -11.06 21.84
N ALA A 60 8.53 -10.68 22.82
CA ALA A 60 9.49 -11.59 23.45
C ALA A 60 8.81 -12.74 24.21
N ALA A 61 7.73 -12.45 24.97
CA ALA A 61 6.96 -13.48 25.68
C ALA A 61 6.24 -14.44 24.72
N THR A 62 5.77 -13.95 23.57
CA THR A 62 5.14 -14.77 22.53
C THR A 62 6.18 -15.62 21.79
N ALA A 63 7.35 -15.08 21.51
CA ALA A 63 8.48 -15.81 20.91
C ALA A 63 9.09 -16.87 21.86
N GLN A 64 9.01 -16.67 23.17
CA GLN A 64 9.48 -17.64 24.16
C GLN A 64 8.46 -18.76 24.39
N ARG A 65 7.15 -18.47 24.29
CA ARG A 65 6.08 -19.48 24.27
C ARG A 65 6.06 -20.33 23.00
N SER A 66 6.41 -19.76 21.85
CA SER A 66 6.51 -20.53 20.60
C SER A 66 7.72 -21.46 20.62
N LYS A 67 8.86 -21.04 21.18
CA LYS A 67 10.04 -21.92 21.38
C LYS A 67 9.78 -23.08 22.34
N LEU A 68 9.02 -22.86 23.42
CA LEU A 68 8.72 -23.95 24.38
C LEU A 68 7.79 -25.04 23.79
N ASN A 69 6.97 -24.70 22.79
CA ASN A 69 6.04 -25.62 22.13
C ASN A 69 6.65 -26.37 20.94
N LEU A 70 7.88 -26.03 20.53
CA LEU A 70 8.58 -26.65 19.40
C LEU A 70 9.52 -27.80 19.82
N ASP A 71 9.76 -28.01 21.12
CA ASP A 71 10.68 -29.03 21.64
C ASP A 71 9.98 -30.28 22.23
N MET A 72 8.70 -30.49 21.94
CA MET A 72 7.97 -31.63 22.51
C MET A 72 7.17 -32.42 21.46
N ASP A 73 7.86 -32.96 20.45
CA ASP A 73 7.35 -34.13 19.72
C ASP A 73 8.47 -34.88 18.97
N THR A 74 9.22 -35.70 19.71
CA THR A 74 9.92 -36.85 19.12
C THR A 74 9.78 -38.05 20.06
N THR A 75 8.90 -38.98 19.72
CA THR A 75 8.91 -40.33 20.31
C THR A 75 9.66 -41.29 19.38
N PRO A 76 10.65 -42.05 19.86
CA PRO A 76 11.21 -43.16 19.11
C PRO A 76 10.44 -44.46 19.41
N THR A 77 10.30 -45.28 18.37
CA THR A 77 9.76 -46.65 18.44
C THR A 77 10.86 -47.64 18.84
N LEU A 78 10.52 -48.69 19.63
CA LEU A 78 10.99 -50.09 19.47
C LEU A 78 10.50 -51.05 20.59
N ARG A 79 9.66 -52.02 20.16
CA ARG A 79 9.66 -53.50 20.36
C ARG A 79 9.76 -54.21 21.74
N ARG A 80 8.94 -55.29 21.78
CA ARG A 80 8.89 -56.54 22.63
C ARG A 80 8.16 -56.38 23.98
N SER A 81 7.37 -57.33 24.51
CA SER A 81 6.98 -58.71 24.15
C SER A 81 6.06 -59.29 25.26
N ARG A 82 5.11 -60.20 24.89
CA ARG A 82 4.41 -61.24 25.70
C ARG A 82 3.40 -60.71 26.76
N SER A 83 2.19 -61.24 26.96
CA SER A 83 1.60 -62.58 26.81
C SER A 83 0.05 -62.49 26.85
N VAL A 84 -0.71 -63.31 26.08
CA VAL A 84 -1.61 -64.42 26.56
C VAL A 84 -2.88 -63.96 27.31
N TRP A 85 -4.16 -64.28 27.00
CA TRP A 85 -4.84 -65.36 26.25
C TRP A 85 -6.30 -64.98 25.84
N TYR A 86 -6.80 -65.74 24.84
CA TYR A 86 -8.13 -66.07 24.26
C TYR A 86 -9.45 -65.54 24.89
N SER A 87 -10.54 -65.28 24.15
CA SER A 87 -11.31 -66.16 23.21
C SER A 87 -12.28 -65.29 22.36
N ALA A 88 -12.34 -65.33 21.03
CA ALA A 88 -12.92 -66.32 20.10
C ALA A 88 -14.47 -66.32 19.98
N ALA A 89 -14.92 -66.05 18.74
CA ALA A 89 -16.09 -66.59 18.04
C ALA A 89 -17.51 -66.20 18.49
N ALA A 90 -18.14 -65.23 17.80
CA ALA A 90 -19.61 -65.17 17.67
C ALA A 90 -20.20 -64.34 16.50
N ILE A 91 -19.49 -63.43 15.82
CA ILE A 91 -20.18 -62.40 14.99
C ILE A 91 -20.04 -62.58 13.46
N ALA A 92 -19.22 -63.53 12.99
CA ALA A 92 -18.96 -63.68 11.55
C ALA A 92 -20.06 -64.41 10.74
N ALA A 93 -21.03 -65.07 11.38
CA ALA A 93 -22.05 -65.87 10.68
C ALA A 93 -23.36 -65.10 10.36
N ALA A 94 -23.61 -63.95 10.99
CA ALA A 94 -24.88 -63.21 10.82
C ALA A 94 -24.87 -62.22 9.64
N MET A 95 -23.69 -61.77 9.19
CA MET A 95 -23.57 -60.74 8.14
C MET A 95 -23.73 -61.29 6.71
N ILE A 96 -23.54 -62.60 6.50
CA ILE A 96 -23.58 -63.20 5.16
C ILE A 96 -25.02 -63.51 4.70
N ILE A 97 -25.94 -63.70 5.65
CA ILE A 97 -27.36 -64.01 5.37
C ILE A 97 -28.17 -62.73 5.07
N ALA A 98 -27.77 -61.57 5.62
CA ALA A 98 -28.45 -60.29 5.36
C ALA A 98 -28.15 -59.71 3.97
N VAL A 99 -26.92 -59.92 3.46
CA VAL A 99 -26.50 -59.38 2.15
C VAL A 99 -27.08 -60.19 0.98
N THR A 100 -27.31 -61.49 1.17
CA THR A 100 -27.92 -62.35 0.14
C THR A 100 -29.43 -62.18 0.02
N ALA A 101 -30.12 -61.79 1.10
CA ALA A 101 -31.56 -61.49 1.08
C ALA A 101 -31.90 -60.13 0.45
N TRP A 102 -30.99 -59.14 0.52
CA TRP A 102 -31.19 -57.82 -0.10
C TRP A 102 -30.94 -57.83 -1.62
N LEU A 103 -30.05 -58.71 -2.10
CA LEU A 103 -29.72 -58.84 -3.52
C LEU A 103 -30.76 -59.61 -4.35
N LEU A 104 -31.76 -60.26 -3.72
CA LEU A 104 -32.80 -61.05 -4.40
C LEU A 104 -34.20 -60.40 -4.37
N LEU A 105 -34.34 -59.21 -3.78
CA LEU A 105 -35.62 -58.50 -3.65
C LEU A 105 -35.47 -57.01 -4.04
N ASP A 106 -34.98 -56.72 -5.25
CA ASP A 106 -35.28 -55.43 -5.90
C ASP A 106 -35.22 -55.53 -7.44
N ALA A 107 -35.91 -56.54 -7.97
CA ALA A 107 -36.26 -56.60 -9.39
C ALA A 107 -37.67 -56.04 -9.59
N GLY A 108 -37.80 -54.73 -9.81
CA GLY A 108 -39.04 -54.17 -10.33
C GLY A 108 -39.31 -52.70 -10.07
N SER A 109 -38.73 -51.79 -10.85
CA SER A 109 -39.48 -50.70 -11.49
C SER A 109 -38.62 -50.01 -12.56
N LYS A 110 -39.20 -49.84 -13.74
CA LYS A 110 -38.68 -48.96 -14.79
C LYS A 110 -38.97 -47.53 -14.37
N ASP A 111 -37.93 -46.72 -14.19
CA ASP A 111 -38.01 -45.29 -14.42
C ASP A 111 -36.74 -44.83 -15.14
N SER A 112 -36.95 -44.28 -16.34
CA SER A 112 -35.93 -43.65 -17.15
C SER A 112 -35.47 -42.36 -16.48
N ASN A 113 -34.47 -42.47 -15.60
CA ASN A 113 -33.78 -41.31 -15.05
C ASN A 113 -32.40 -41.23 -15.71
N VAL A 114 -32.31 -40.45 -16.79
CA VAL A 114 -31.03 -39.94 -17.28
C VAL A 114 -30.46 -39.10 -16.15
N LYS A 115 -29.56 -39.69 -15.37
CA LYS A 115 -28.76 -38.98 -14.37
C LYS A 115 -28.04 -37.86 -15.13
N PRO A 116 -28.32 -36.56 -14.89
CA PRO A 116 -27.55 -35.52 -15.53
C PRO A 116 -26.09 -35.75 -15.16
N ALA A 117 -25.22 -35.76 -16.17
CA ALA A 117 -23.78 -35.83 -15.95
C ALA A 117 -23.40 -34.77 -14.90
N PRO A 118 -22.51 -35.08 -13.94
CA PRO A 118 -22.06 -34.08 -12.99
C PRO A 118 -21.43 -32.92 -13.78
N THR A 119 -22.16 -31.81 -13.88
CA THR A 119 -21.63 -30.52 -14.32
C THR A 119 -20.46 -30.24 -13.40
N THR A 120 -19.24 -30.42 -13.91
CA THR A 120 -18.04 -30.25 -13.12
C THR A 120 -17.92 -28.76 -12.86
N ALA A 121 -18.29 -28.33 -11.64
CA ALA A 121 -18.08 -26.96 -11.23
C ALA A 121 -16.58 -26.62 -11.37
N VAL A 122 -16.29 -25.47 -11.97
CA VAL A 122 -14.91 -25.03 -12.27
C VAL A 122 -14.51 -23.80 -11.45
N ALA A 123 -15.50 -23.08 -10.93
CA ALA A 123 -15.29 -21.92 -10.08
C ALA A 123 -16.39 -21.83 -9.01
N MET A 124 -16.26 -20.86 -8.12
CA MET A 124 -17.23 -20.51 -7.10
C MET A 124 -17.39 -19.00 -7.09
N LEU A 125 -18.62 -18.52 -6.97
CA LEU A 125 -18.86 -17.11 -6.75
C LEU A 125 -18.59 -16.78 -5.27
N SER A 126 -17.51 -16.08 -4.98
CA SER A 126 -17.06 -15.82 -3.60
C SER A 126 -17.63 -14.52 -3.03
N ASP A 127 -17.81 -13.50 -3.86
CA ASP A 127 -18.34 -12.20 -3.44
C ASP A 127 -19.09 -11.48 -4.57
N ALA A 128 -19.95 -10.52 -4.22
CA ALA A 128 -20.62 -9.63 -5.17
C ALA A 128 -21.06 -8.34 -4.46
N SER A 129 -20.90 -7.19 -5.13
CA SER A 129 -21.35 -5.91 -4.58
C SER A 129 -22.87 -5.82 -4.50
N ALA A 130 -23.38 -4.94 -3.62
CA ALA A 130 -24.82 -4.77 -3.41
C ALA A 130 -25.58 -4.29 -4.66
N ASP A 131 -24.88 -3.64 -5.59
CA ASP A 131 -25.37 -3.15 -6.87
C ASP A 131 -25.10 -4.11 -8.04
N ALA A 132 -24.63 -5.34 -7.78
CA ALA A 132 -24.34 -6.33 -8.82
C ALA A 132 -25.62 -6.82 -9.51
N VAL A 133 -25.65 -6.75 -10.84
CA VAL A 133 -26.78 -7.18 -11.67
C VAL A 133 -26.30 -8.16 -12.74
N PHE A 134 -26.84 -9.38 -12.75
CA PHE A 134 -26.51 -10.41 -13.74
C PHE A 134 -27.63 -10.57 -14.77
N ALA A 135 -27.27 -10.59 -16.07
CA ALA A 135 -28.21 -10.87 -17.14
C ALA A 135 -28.49 -12.38 -17.28
N GLY A 136 -29.74 -12.74 -17.55
CA GLY A 136 -30.10 -14.12 -17.92
C GLY A 136 -30.36 -15.09 -16.77
N ARG A 137 -30.34 -14.65 -15.50
CA ARG A 137 -30.86 -15.40 -14.34
C ARG A 137 -31.51 -14.46 -13.33
N SER A 138 -32.85 -14.43 -13.30
CA SER A 138 -33.62 -13.95 -12.13
C SER A 138 -33.60 -14.95 -10.96
N ALA A 139 -32.62 -15.85 -10.91
CA ALA A 139 -32.37 -16.70 -9.75
C ALA A 139 -31.24 -16.05 -8.97
N THR A 140 -31.56 -15.58 -7.77
CA THR A 140 -30.62 -15.08 -6.74
C THR A 140 -29.29 -15.84 -6.80
N VAL A 141 -28.27 -15.20 -7.39
CA VAL A 141 -26.89 -15.66 -7.34
C VAL A 141 -26.50 -15.65 -5.86
N ARG A 142 -26.23 -16.84 -5.29
CA ARG A 142 -25.89 -16.96 -3.87
C ARG A 142 -24.38 -16.95 -3.72
N LEU A 143 -23.88 -16.14 -2.79
CA LEU A 143 -22.48 -16.24 -2.36
C LEU A 143 -22.17 -17.69 -1.96
N GLY A 144 -21.02 -18.19 -2.39
CA GLY A 144 -20.60 -19.59 -2.22
C GLY A 144 -21.19 -20.56 -3.26
N GLN A 145 -21.94 -20.09 -4.27
CA GLN A 145 -22.46 -20.95 -5.34
C GLN A 145 -21.32 -21.46 -6.23
N GLU A 146 -21.27 -22.78 -6.42
CA GLU A 146 -20.41 -23.41 -7.42
C GLU A 146 -20.92 -23.13 -8.85
N LEU A 147 -20.02 -22.71 -9.72
CA LEU A 147 -20.28 -22.33 -11.11
C LEU A 147 -19.71 -23.38 -12.08
N PRO A 148 -20.55 -23.97 -12.95
CA PRO A 148 -20.08 -24.82 -14.05
C PRO A 148 -19.51 -23.97 -15.19
N ILE A 149 -18.90 -24.65 -16.16
CA ILE A 149 -18.50 -24.06 -17.45
C ILE A 149 -19.72 -23.35 -18.07
N GLY A 150 -19.51 -22.14 -18.58
CA GLY A 150 -20.55 -21.34 -19.22
C GLY A 150 -20.41 -19.83 -19.01
N PRO A 151 -21.35 -19.05 -19.57
CA PRO A 151 -21.28 -17.60 -19.57
C PRO A 151 -21.70 -16.97 -18.23
N ILE A 152 -21.04 -15.88 -17.88
CA ILE A 152 -21.35 -14.93 -16.83
C ILE A 152 -21.54 -13.57 -17.50
N GLN A 153 -22.75 -13.01 -17.36
CA GLN A 153 -23.08 -11.70 -17.91
C GLN A 153 -23.39 -10.76 -16.74
N LEU A 154 -22.47 -9.88 -16.41
CA LEU A 154 -22.62 -8.89 -15.35
C LEU A 154 -22.92 -7.53 -16.00
N THR A 155 -24.12 -7.00 -15.83
CA THR A 155 -24.54 -5.73 -16.46
C THR A 155 -24.19 -4.50 -15.62
N ALA A 156 -24.05 -4.65 -14.31
CA ALA A 156 -23.67 -3.59 -13.36
C ALA A 156 -23.04 -4.18 -12.09
N GLY A 157 -22.35 -3.35 -11.31
CA GLY A 157 -21.68 -3.73 -10.07
C GLY A 157 -20.44 -4.61 -10.28
N THR A 158 -20.04 -5.33 -9.25
CA THR A 158 -18.83 -6.18 -9.24
C THR A 158 -19.16 -7.58 -8.76
N SER A 159 -18.43 -8.58 -9.24
CA SER A 159 -18.56 -9.96 -8.82
C SER A 159 -17.21 -10.66 -8.76
N GLN A 160 -16.92 -11.31 -7.64
CA GLN A 160 -15.72 -12.09 -7.46
C GLN A 160 -15.98 -13.58 -7.72
N VAL A 161 -15.14 -14.15 -8.57
CA VAL A 161 -15.16 -15.55 -8.97
C VAL A 161 -13.83 -16.18 -8.56
N MET A 162 -13.90 -17.15 -7.67
CA MET A 162 -12.78 -17.97 -7.23
C MET A 162 -12.73 -19.27 -8.04
N PHE A 163 -11.71 -19.42 -8.87
CA PHE A 163 -11.46 -20.63 -9.65
C PHE A 163 -10.94 -21.77 -8.78
N LYS A 164 -11.18 -23.02 -9.19
CA LYS A 164 -10.63 -24.20 -8.49
C LYS A 164 -9.09 -24.25 -8.50
N SER A 165 -8.43 -23.56 -9.43
CA SER A 165 -6.99 -23.36 -9.39
C SER A 165 -6.52 -22.48 -8.22
N GLY A 166 -7.42 -21.71 -7.61
CA GLY A 166 -7.09 -20.73 -6.58
C GLY A 166 -6.93 -19.30 -7.11
N ALA A 167 -7.07 -19.08 -8.42
CA ALA A 167 -7.15 -17.75 -9.01
C ALA A 167 -8.45 -17.05 -8.59
N VAL A 168 -8.35 -15.81 -8.14
CA VAL A 168 -9.49 -14.97 -7.77
C VAL A 168 -9.66 -13.90 -8.83
N VAL A 169 -10.83 -13.82 -9.45
CA VAL A 169 -11.13 -12.90 -10.55
C VAL A 169 -12.31 -12.01 -10.19
N ASP A 170 -12.08 -10.71 -10.11
CA ASP A 170 -13.11 -9.69 -9.96
C ASP A 170 -13.58 -9.24 -11.35
N LEU A 171 -14.87 -9.44 -11.64
CA LEU A 171 -15.55 -8.98 -12.84
C LEU A 171 -16.24 -7.65 -12.55
N ILE A 172 -16.08 -6.66 -13.42
CA ILE A 172 -16.59 -5.30 -13.23
C ILE A 172 -17.59 -4.98 -14.35
N GLY A 173 -18.86 -4.83 -14.00
CA GLY A 173 -19.96 -4.61 -14.93
C GLY A 173 -19.88 -3.25 -15.65
N PRO A 174 -20.22 -3.17 -16.95
CA PRO A 174 -20.69 -4.26 -17.82
C PRO A 174 -19.55 -5.20 -18.26
N CYS A 175 -19.68 -6.49 -18.00
CA CYS A 175 -18.70 -7.53 -18.31
C CYS A 175 -19.36 -8.81 -18.82
N SER A 176 -18.81 -9.34 -19.92
CA SER A 176 -19.20 -10.60 -20.54
C SER A 176 -18.04 -11.57 -20.48
N PHE A 177 -18.17 -12.60 -19.66
CA PHE A 177 -17.09 -13.53 -19.34
C PHE A 177 -17.58 -14.98 -19.46
N GLU A 178 -16.74 -15.89 -19.89
CA GLU A 178 -17.07 -17.31 -20.04
C GLU A 178 -16.09 -18.16 -19.22
N LEU A 179 -16.63 -19.01 -18.35
CA LEU A 179 -15.85 -20.02 -17.64
C LEU A 179 -15.59 -21.19 -18.59
N ILE A 180 -14.32 -21.46 -18.89
CA ILE A 180 -13.92 -22.54 -19.81
C ILE A 180 -13.44 -23.77 -19.01
N GLY A 181 -12.74 -23.56 -17.90
CA GLY A 181 -12.15 -24.64 -17.12
C GLY A 181 -11.72 -24.19 -15.71
N PRO A 182 -11.14 -25.10 -14.91
CA PRO A 182 -10.74 -24.81 -13.53
C PRO A 182 -9.56 -23.84 -13.42
N ASN A 183 -8.84 -23.57 -14.52
CA ASN A 183 -7.71 -22.63 -14.58
C ASN A 183 -7.76 -21.74 -15.85
N GLN A 184 -8.94 -21.58 -16.44
CA GLN A 184 -9.10 -20.86 -17.70
C GLN A 184 -10.48 -20.20 -17.81
N GLY A 185 -10.50 -18.95 -18.27
CA GLY A 185 -11.71 -18.25 -18.69
C GLY A 185 -11.50 -17.51 -20.00
N ARG A 186 -12.57 -16.90 -20.51
CA ARG A 186 -12.55 -16.06 -21.72
C ARG A 186 -13.29 -14.76 -21.48
N LEU A 187 -12.65 -13.65 -21.82
CA LEU A 187 -13.24 -12.33 -21.74
C LEU A 187 -13.80 -11.95 -23.11
N LEU A 188 -15.11 -11.77 -23.20
CA LEU A 188 -15.80 -11.39 -24.45
C LEU A 188 -15.98 -9.87 -24.56
N ALA A 189 -16.19 -9.20 -23.44
CA ALA A 189 -16.27 -7.74 -23.34
C ALA A 189 -16.15 -7.28 -21.89
N GLY A 190 -15.68 -6.05 -21.66
CA GLY A 190 -15.68 -5.42 -20.33
C GLY A 190 -14.34 -5.50 -19.61
N ARG A 191 -14.38 -5.42 -18.28
CA ARG A 191 -13.19 -5.36 -17.42
C ARG A 191 -13.18 -6.52 -16.43
N LEU A 192 -12.00 -7.12 -16.27
CA LEU A 192 -11.70 -8.03 -15.17
C LEU A 192 -10.39 -7.66 -14.49
N GLU A 193 -10.27 -8.10 -13.24
CA GLU A 193 -9.05 -8.06 -12.46
C GLU A 193 -8.80 -9.44 -11.88
N ALA A 194 -7.57 -9.94 -11.98
CA ALA A 194 -7.18 -11.26 -11.51
C ALA A 194 -6.07 -11.13 -10.46
N TYR A 195 -6.22 -11.88 -9.38
CA TYR A 195 -5.23 -12.12 -8.36
C TYR A 195 -4.90 -13.61 -8.33
N VAL A 196 -3.69 -13.95 -8.75
CA VAL A 196 -3.24 -15.34 -8.86
C VAL A 196 -2.01 -15.51 -7.99
N ARG A 197 -2.13 -16.34 -6.95
CA ARG A 197 -0.99 -16.71 -6.10
C ARG A 197 -0.03 -17.63 -6.87
N GLU A 198 1.22 -17.72 -6.42
CA GLU A 198 2.23 -18.56 -7.08
C GLU A 198 1.79 -20.03 -7.25
N GLU A 199 1.01 -20.58 -6.31
CA GLU A 199 0.53 -21.96 -6.40
C GLU A 199 -0.51 -22.18 -7.50
N ALA A 200 -1.13 -21.10 -7.98
CA ALA A 200 -2.14 -21.07 -9.03
C ALA A 200 -1.60 -20.56 -10.38
N ALA A 201 -0.28 -20.40 -10.50
CA ALA A 201 0.37 -19.89 -11.72
C ALA A 201 -0.02 -20.69 -12.97
N GLY A 202 -0.14 -19.98 -14.09
CA GLY A 202 -0.63 -20.55 -15.36
C GLY A 202 -2.13 -20.38 -15.59
N PHE A 203 -2.84 -19.65 -14.72
CA PHE A 203 -4.19 -19.18 -15.00
C PHE A 203 -4.20 -18.40 -16.33
N SER A 204 -5.22 -18.65 -17.17
CA SER A 204 -5.26 -18.03 -18.50
C SER A 204 -6.61 -17.42 -18.84
N VAL A 205 -6.55 -16.24 -19.45
CA VAL A 205 -7.71 -15.56 -20.02
C VAL A 205 -7.56 -15.52 -21.53
N GLU A 206 -8.52 -16.11 -22.23
CA GLU A 206 -8.62 -16.03 -23.69
C GLU A 206 -9.40 -14.78 -24.12
N LEU A 207 -8.96 -14.17 -25.22
CA LEU A 207 -9.60 -13.02 -25.86
C LEU A 207 -10.33 -13.46 -27.14
N PRO A 208 -11.27 -12.65 -27.68
CA PRO A 208 -12.08 -13.06 -28.84
C PRO A 208 -11.29 -13.34 -30.13
N ASP A 209 -10.08 -12.80 -30.27
CA ASP A 209 -9.19 -13.06 -31.40
C ASP A 209 -8.34 -14.34 -31.25
N GLY A 210 -8.58 -15.13 -30.19
CA GLY A 210 -7.81 -16.33 -29.85
C GLY A 210 -6.48 -16.05 -29.13
N SER A 211 -6.15 -14.78 -28.86
CA SER A 211 -5.02 -14.43 -28.01
C SER A 211 -5.26 -14.89 -26.57
N ARG A 212 -4.19 -15.24 -25.86
CA ARG A 212 -4.24 -15.70 -24.47
C ARG A 212 -3.29 -14.90 -23.59
N VAL A 213 -3.83 -14.46 -22.47
CA VAL A 213 -3.12 -13.79 -21.40
C VAL A 213 -2.86 -14.83 -20.32
N VAL A 214 -1.59 -15.19 -20.11
CA VAL A 214 -1.19 -16.27 -19.20
C VAL A 214 -0.45 -15.69 -18.01
N ASP A 215 -1.00 -15.96 -16.83
CA ASP A 215 -0.47 -15.58 -15.53
C ASP A 215 0.78 -16.39 -15.15
N LEU A 216 1.73 -15.76 -14.47
CA LEU A 216 2.94 -16.39 -13.92
C LEU A 216 3.08 -16.18 -12.39
N GLY A 217 1.97 -16.14 -11.67
CA GLY A 217 1.88 -15.74 -10.25
C GLY A 217 1.77 -14.23 -10.13
N THR A 218 0.65 -13.66 -10.58
CA THR A 218 0.58 -12.24 -10.93
C THR A 218 -0.77 -11.61 -10.55
N ARG A 219 -0.73 -10.32 -10.26
CA ARG A 219 -1.92 -9.46 -10.20
C ARG A 219 -1.99 -8.67 -11.50
N PHE A 220 -3.08 -8.81 -12.24
CA PHE A 220 -3.25 -8.12 -13.53
C PHE A 220 -4.71 -7.75 -13.78
N SER A 221 -4.94 -6.77 -14.66
CA SER A 221 -6.27 -6.44 -15.15
C SER A 221 -6.31 -6.46 -16.67
N ILE A 222 -7.48 -6.77 -17.20
CA ILE A 222 -7.74 -6.73 -18.64
C ILE A 222 -8.98 -5.87 -18.85
N VAL A 223 -8.84 -4.87 -19.72
CA VAL A 223 -9.96 -4.08 -20.24
C VAL A 223 -10.08 -4.39 -21.72
N LEU A 224 -11.23 -4.92 -22.13
CA LEU A 224 -11.57 -5.13 -23.53
C LEU A 224 -12.59 -4.09 -23.98
N THR A 225 -12.13 -3.15 -24.80
CA THR A 225 -12.95 -2.07 -25.36
C THR A 225 -13.71 -2.53 -26.60
N GLY A 226 -14.84 -1.89 -26.89
CA GLY A 226 -15.75 -2.27 -27.98
C GLY A 226 -15.18 -2.11 -29.39
N ASP A 227 -14.04 -1.43 -29.55
CA ASP A 227 -13.28 -1.30 -30.80
C ASP A 227 -12.29 -2.47 -31.03
N GLY A 228 -12.27 -3.46 -30.14
CA GLY A 228 -11.40 -4.63 -30.23
C GLY A 228 -9.97 -4.36 -29.78
N ILE A 229 -9.77 -3.41 -28.85
CA ILE A 229 -8.49 -3.24 -28.17
C ILE A 229 -8.57 -3.91 -26.79
N ALA A 230 -7.60 -4.76 -26.49
CA ALA A 230 -7.40 -5.30 -25.16
C ALA A 230 -6.22 -4.58 -24.50
N GLU A 231 -6.49 -3.94 -23.36
CA GLU A 231 -5.47 -3.34 -22.51
C GLU A 231 -5.20 -4.28 -21.32
N VAL A 232 -4.01 -4.87 -21.29
CA VAL A 232 -3.56 -5.78 -20.22
C VAL A 232 -2.59 -5.03 -19.32
N ARG A 233 -2.99 -4.73 -18.08
CA ARG A 233 -2.14 -4.06 -17.10
C ARG A 233 -1.60 -5.07 -16.11
N VAL A 234 -0.28 -5.04 -15.87
CA VAL A 234 0.34 -5.90 -14.86
C VAL A 234 0.73 -5.06 -13.65
N VAL A 235 0.18 -5.46 -12.52
CA VAL A 235 0.22 -4.75 -11.24
C VAL A 235 1.37 -5.32 -10.41
N GLU A 236 1.46 -6.64 -10.29
CA GLU A 236 2.55 -7.38 -9.62
C GLU A 236 2.90 -8.63 -10.44
N GLY A 237 4.18 -9.00 -10.53
CA GLY A 237 4.62 -10.18 -11.29
C GLY A 237 4.79 -9.94 -12.80
N ALA A 238 4.44 -10.93 -13.62
CA ALA A 238 4.54 -10.88 -15.07
C ALA A 238 3.48 -11.75 -15.77
N VAL A 239 3.05 -11.27 -16.93
CA VAL A 239 2.08 -11.95 -17.80
C VAL A 239 2.73 -12.29 -19.13
N ALA A 240 2.53 -13.52 -19.59
CA ALA A 240 2.92 -13.96 -20.92
C ALA A 240 1.74 -13.81 -21.89
N LEU A 241 1.97 -13.10 -23.00
CA LEU A 241 0.99 -12.92 -24.06
C LEU A 241 1.27 -13.94 -25.17
N HIS A 242 0.23 -14.68 -25.56
CA HIS A 242 0.27 -15.63 -26.65
C HIS A 242 -0.75 -15.23 -27.70
N ARG A 243 -0.39 -15.28 -28.97
CA ARG A 243 -1.33 -15.04 -30.07
C ARG A 243 -1.35 -16.24 -31.01
N GLU A 244 -2.54 -16.77 -31.27
CA GLU A 244 -2.70 -17.83 -32.25
C GLU A 244 -2.48 -17.28 -33.67
N SER A 245 -1.61 -17.93 -34.44
CA SER A 245 -1.46 -17.65 -35.87
C SER A 245 -2.25 -18.70 -36.62
N SER A 246 -3.12 -18.28 -37.54
CA SER A 246 -3.85 -19.17 -38.46
C SER A 246 -2.91 -20.20 -39.09
N GLY A 247 -2.98 -21.46 -38.61
CA GLY A 247 -2.26 -22.62 -39.14
C GLY A 247 -0.82 -22.87 -38.64
N ARG A 248 -0.25 -22.11 -37.69
CA ARG A 248 1.07 -22.39 -37.08
C ARG A 248 1.10 -22.04 -35.59
N SER A 249 1.99 -22.71 -34.84
CA SER A 249 2.23 -22.54 -33.39
C SER A 249 2.10 -21.10 -32.92
N ALA A 250 1.50 -20.92 -31.73
CA ALA A 250 1.33 -19.65 -31.06
C ALA A 250 2.60 -18.80 -31.12
N ILE A 251 2.45 -17.52 -31.47
CA ILE A 251 3.54 -16.55 -31.38
C ILE A 251 3.64 -16.11 -29.93
N ASN A 252 4.77 -16.40 -29.30
CA ASN A 252 5.09 -15.88 -27.98
C ASN A 252 5.44 -14.40 -28.14
N LEU A 253 4.63 -13.54 -27.54
CA LEU A 253 4.88 -12.11 -27.48
C LEU A 253 5.74 -11.79 -26.25
N PRO A 254 6.36 -10.59 -26.19
CA PRO A 254 7.10 -10.18 -25.01
C PRO A 254 6.21 -10.22 -23.76
N GLN A 255 6.81 -10.60 -22.63
CA GLN A 255 6.12 -10.57 -21.35
C GLN A 255 5.83 -9.13 -20.92
N VAL A 256 4.65 -8.94 -20.33
CA VAL A 256 4.25 -7.69 -19.67
C VAL A 256 4.62 -7.82 -18.20
N LYS A 257 5.42 -6.91 -17.68
CA LYS A 257 5.91 -6.95 -16.29
C LYS A 257 5.17 -5.94 -15.41
N ALA A 258 5.27 -6.10 -14.10
CA ALA A 258 4.75 -5.15 -13.13
C ALA A 258 5.06 -3.68 -13.51
N GLY A 259 4.03 -2.83 -13.47
CA GLY A 259 4.11 -1.44 -13.90
C GLY A 259 4.04 -1.24 -15.43
N GLN A 260 3.66 -2.26 -16.21
CA GLN A 260 3.47 -2.14 -17.65
C GLN A 260 2.03 -2.39 -18.08
N LEU A 261 1.69 -1.83 -19.23
CA LEU A 261 0.45 -2.03 -19.99
C LEU A 261 0.81 -2.63 -21.34
N ALA A 262 0.15 -3.70 -21.74
CA ALA A 262 0.14 -4.10 -23.15
C ALA A 262 -1.19 -3.72 -23.80
N ARG A 263 -1.12 -2.99 -24.91
CA ARG A 263 -2.26 -2.80 -25.81
C ARG A 263 -2.17 -3.81 -26.93
N LEU A 264 -3.17 -4.67 -27.03
CA LEU A 264 -3.36 -5.61 -28.11
C LEU A 264 -4.53 -5.14 -28.96
N SER A 265 -4.26 -4.73 -30.20
CA SER A 265 -5.33 -4.52 -31.17
C SER A 265 -5.73 -5.88 -31.74
N MET A 266 -7.00 -6.24 -31.76
CA MET A 266 -7.48 -7.49 -32.38
C MET A 266 -7.50 -7.40 -33.91
N ASN A 267 -7.63 -6.18 -34.43
CA ASN A 267 -7.67 -5.89 -35.87
C ASN A 267 -6.28 -5.79 -36.51
N SER A 268 -5.21 -5.72 -35.71
CA SER A 268 -3.83 -5.68 -36.20
C SER A 268 -2.94 -6.60 -35.38
N ARG A 269 -1.82 -7.05 -35.95
CA ARG A 269 -0.85 -7.86 -35.18
C ARG A 269 -0.01 -7.03 -34.21
N GLN A 270 -0.29 -5.74 -34.05
CA GLN A 270 0.47 -4.86 -33.19
C GLN A 270 0.18 -5.13 -31.71
N VAL A 271 1.26 -5.17 -30.94
CA VAL A 271 1.24 -5.18 -29.49
C VAL A 271 2.19 -4.09 -29.04
N GLU A 272 1.66 -3.13 -28.30
CA GLU A 272 2.41 -2.02 -27.74
C GLU A 272 2.55 -2.25 -26.24
N ILE A 273 3.77 -2.26 -25.73
CA ILE A 273 4.03 -2.36 -24.29
C ILE A 273 4.49 -0.99 -23.80
N LEU A 274 3.67 -0.39 -22.92
CA LEU A 274 3.89 0.91 -22.32
C LEU A 274 4.27 0.71 -20.85
N ALA A 275 5.24 1.45 -20.36
CA ALA A 275 5.46 1.57 -18.92
C ALA A 275 4.46 2.59 -18.37
N LEU A 276 3.82 2.27 -17.25
CA LEU A 276 2.82 3.11 -16.59
C LEU A 276 3.47 3.89 -15.45
N SER A 277 2.97 5.11 -15.24
CA SER A 277 3.24 5.87 -14.03
C SER A 277 2.62 5.18 -12.82
N ARG A 278 3.26 5.34 -11.66
CA ARG A 278 2.81 4.79 -10.37
C ARG A 278 2.91 5.82 -9.27
N VAL A 279 2.18 5.60 -8.19
CA VAL A 279 2.30 6.34 -6.94
C VAL A 279 3.05 5.48 -5.96
N LEU A 280 4.23 5.93 -5.55
CA LEU A 280 4.97 5.33 -4.47
C LEU A 280 4.58 6.00 -3.16
N VAL A 281 4.40 5.20 -2.12
CA VAL A 281 4.01 5.67 -0.80
C VAL A 281 4.94 5.09 0.24
N SER A 282 5.62 5.96 0.97
CA SER A 282 6.39 5.57 2.16
C SER A 282 5.42 5.28 3.29
N ASP A 283 5.43 4.04 3.76
CA ASP A 283 4.69 3.61 4.94
C ASP A 283 5.67 3.48 6.11
N SER A 284 5.67 4.52 6.95
CA SER A 284 6.67 4.66 8.02
C SER A 284 6.43 3.70 9.18
N GLU A 285 5.24 3.13 9.31
CA GLU A 285 4.90 2.16 10.37
C GLU A 285 5.33 0.74 9.98
N THR A 286 5.14 0.35 8.72
CA THR A 286 5.56 -0.98 8.23
C THR A 286 7.02 -1.02 7.78
N GLY A 287 7.65 0.13 7.54
CA GLY A 287 9.01 0.20 7.03
C GLY A 287 9.12 -0.20 5.55
N ARG A 288 8.06 0.03 4.77
CA ARG A 288 7.96 -0.35 3.35
C ARG A 288 7.68 0.87 2.49
N VAL A 289 8.03 0.75 1.21
CA VAL A 289 7.48 1.63 0.18
C VAL A 289 6.51 0.81 -0.65
N MET A 290 5.26 1.26 -0.73
CA MET A 290 4.19 0.61 -1.46
C MET A 290 3.98 1.29 -2.81
N ALA A 291 3.70 0.52 -3.86
CA ALA A 291 3.34 1.07 -5.16
C ALA A 291 1.83 0.95 -5.41
N PHE A 292 1.26 1.98 -6.03
CA PHE A 292 -0.12 2.00 -6.50
C PHE A 292 -0.16 2.47 -7.96
N GLY A 293 -1.12 1.99 -8.74
CA GLY A 293 -1.45 2.58 -10.03
C GLY A 293 -2.05 3.98 -9.84
N GLU A 294 -2.10 4.78 -10.91
CA GLU A 294 -2.76 6.09 -10.91
C GLU A 294 -4.29 6.01 -10.68
N ASP A 295 -4.84 4.81 -10.78
CA ASP A 295 -6.21 4.45 -10.44
C ASP A 295 -6.40 4.05 -8.97
N GLY A 296 -5.33 4.07 -8.16
CA GLY A 296 -5.38 3.71 -6.75
C GLY A 296 -5.22 2.21 -6.46
N MET A 297 -5.06 1.39 -7.50
CA MET A 297 -4.90 -0.05 -7.36
C MET A 297 -3.54 -0.41 -6.78
N TYR A 298 -3.51 -1.21 -5.71
CA TYR A 298 -2.27 -1.64 -5.07
C TYR A 298 -1.43 -2.56 -5.98
N CYS A 299 -0.18 -2.15 -6.25
CA CYS A 299 0.82 -2.82 -7.10
C CYS A 299 1.81 -3.70 -6.36
N GLY A 300 1.67 -3.88 -5.05
CA GLY A 300 2.65 -4.60 -4.25
C GLY A 300 3.66 -3.66 -3.56
N ALA A 301 4.54 -4.25 -2.77
CA ALA A 301 5.65 -3.53 -2.18
C ALA A 301 6.67 -3.18 -3.28
N PHE A 302 7.03 -1.91 -3.36
CA PHE A 302 8.08 -1.43 -4.25
C PHE A 302 9.46 -1.60 -3.61
N VAL A 303 9.57 -1.28 -2.32
CA VAL A 303 10.78 -1.52 -1.52
C VAL A 303 10.42 -2.37 -0.33
N GLU A 304 10.96 -3.59 -0.29
CA GLU A 304 10.71 -4.55 0.79
C GLU A 304 11.73 -4.45 1.93
N GLY A 305 12.90 -3.86 1.67
CA GLY A 305 13.93 -3.68 2.68
C GLY A 305 15.22 -3.03 2.18
N ASP A 306 16.16 -2.87 3.10
CA ASP A 306 17.50 -2.34 2.87
C ASP A 306 18.43 -3.36 2.17
N LEU A 307 19.71 -2.99 1.98
CA LEU A 307 20.72 -3.87 1.39
C LEU A 307 20.89 -5.22 2.12
N ALA A 308 20.50 -5.31 3.39
CA ALA A 308 20.56 -6.53 4.19
C ALA A 308 19.20 -7.27 4.22
N GLY A 309 18.21 -6.82 3.44
CA GLY A 309 16.87 -7.41 3.39
C GLY A 309 16.02 -7.13 4.63
N ARG A 310 16.38 -6.14 5.46
CA ARG A 310 15.61 -5.75 6.65
C ARG A 310 14.62 -4.64 6.27
N PRO A 311 13.44 -4.54 6.92
CA PRO A 311 12.54 -3.41 6.71
C PRO A 311 13.26 -2.06 6.86
N LEU A 312 12.84 -1.06 6.09
CA LEU A 312 13.40 0.28 6.19
C LEU A 312 13.00 0.92 7.53
N SER A 313 13.93 1.64 8.12
CA SER A 313 13.73 2.32 9.40
C SER A 313 13.08 3.69 9.18
N LYS A 314 11.75 3.76 9.23
CA LYS A 314 10.95 4.95 8.90
C LYS A 314 11.33 5.57 7.54
N PRO A 315 10.95 4.93 6.42
CA PRO A 315 11.06 5.58 5.12
C PRO A 315 10.27 6.90 5.10
N GLY A 316 10.89 7.93 4.55
CA GLY A 316 10.36 9.29 4.44
C GLY A 316 10.19 9.72 2.98
N GLY A 317 10.55 10.96 2.69
CA GLY A 317 10.46 11.59 1.37
C GLY A 317 11.26 10.87 0.30
N MET A 318 10.77 11.00 -0.94
CA MET A 318 11.38 10.40 -2.12
C MET A 318 11.44 11.41 -3.27
N ALA A 319 12.44 11.26 -4.14
CA ALA A 319 12.57 12.06 -5.35
C ALA A 319 13.13 11.23 -6.51
N GLN A 320 12.51 11.31 -7.68
CA GLN A 320 12.93 10.58 -8.89
C GLN A 320 13.90 11.41 -9.73
N ARG A 321 15.01 10.79 -10.14
CA ARG A 321 15.97 11.33 -11.12
C ARG A 321 15.47 11.13 -12.55
N THR A 322 16.01 11.90 -13.48
CA THR A 322 15.71 11.79 -14.92
C THR A 322 16.08 10.43 -15.55
N ASP A 323 17.07 9.72 -14.97
CA ASP A 323 17.43 8.35 -15.35
C ASP A 323 16.56 7.27 -14.69
N GLY A 324 15.55 7.68 -13.92
CA GLY A 324 14.58 6.84 -13.22
C GLY A 324 15.10 6.15 -11.96
N MET A 325 16.30 6.49 -11.47
CA MET A 325 16.67 6.14 -10.10
C MET A 325 15.94 7.04 -9.10
N ILE A 326 15.77 6.57 -7.86
CA ILE A 326 14.93 7.23 -6.86
C ILE A 326 15.75 7.43 -5.59
N TYR A 327 15.81 8.65 -5.09
CA TYR A 327 16.32 8.92 -3.74
C TYR A 327 15.22 8.65 -2.71
N LEU A 328 15.57 8.04 -1.59
CA LEU A 328 14.68 7.80 -0.47
C LEU A 328 15.37 8.19 0.85
N ALA A 329 14.69 8.99 1.66
CA ALA A 329 15.09 9.22 3.04
C ALA A 329 14.73 8.01 3.91
N GLU A 330 15.69 7.57 4.71
CA GLU A 330 15.46 6.64 5.80
C GLU A 330 15.84 7.35 7.09
N ALA A 331 14.82 7.82 7.79
CA ALA A 331 14.97 8.77 8.89
C ALA A 331 15.65 8.15 10.11
N GLU A 332 15.36 6.88 10.38
CA GLU A 332 15.90 6.15 11.52
C GLU A 332 17.07 5.24 11.07
N SER A 333 17.71 4.51 11.99
CA SER A 333 18.92 3.72 11.69
C SER A 333 20.11 4.54 11.12
N ASN A 334 20.48 5.58 11.86
CA ASN A 334 21.53 6.56 11.56
C ASN A 334 21.23 7.59 10.45
N GLY A 335 19.98 7.72 9.97
CA GLY A 335 19.55 8.88 9.18
C GLY A 335 20.26 9.00 7.83
N ARG A 336 19.87 8.19 6.85
CA ARG A 336 20.57 8.05 5.57
C ARG A 336 19.70 8.42 4.37
N ILE A 337 20.35 8.75 3.27
CA ILE A 337 19.70 8.85 1.96
C ILE A 337 20.13 7.65 1.11
N LEU A 338 19.16 6.87 0.67
CA LEU A 338 19.34 5.72 -0.21
C LEU A 338 19.09 6.12 -1.66
N LEU A 339 19.79 5.46 -2.58
CA LEU A 339 19.51 5.48 -4.00
C LEU A 339 18.95 4.12 -4.41
N LEU A 340 17.74 4.13 -4.95
CA LEU A 340 17.01 2.97 -5.42
C LEU A 340 17.03 2.94 -6.94
N ASN A 341 17.05 1.74 -7.52
CA ASN A 341 16.81 1.58 -8.95
C ASN A 341 15.31 1.65 -9.27
N SER A 342 14.95 1.61 -10.56
CA SER A 342 13.56 1.65 -11.03
C SER A 342 12.70 0.44 -10.62
N GLN A 343 13.30 -0.59 -10.03
CA GLN A 343 12.64 -1.77 -9.47
C GLN A 343 12.55 -1.71 -7.94
N GLY A 344 12.97 -0.61 -7.30
CA GLY A 344 12.90 -0.42 -5.86
C GLY A 344 13.97 -1.17 -5.07
N ARG A 345 15.02 -1.68 -5.72
CA ARG A 345 16.18 -2.25 -5.02
C ARG A 345 17.17 -1.14 -4.65
N VAL A 346 17.69 -1.20 -3.44
CA VAL A 346 18.76 -0.29 -2.99
C VAL A 346 20.02 -0.55 -3.82
N ALA A 347 20.48 0.47 -4.55
CA ALA A 347 21.70 0.46 -5.33
C ALA A 347 22.88 0.99 -4.51
N GLU A 348 22.69 2.07 -3.76
CA GLU A 348 23.74 2.77 -3.02
C GLU A 348 23.18 3.52 -1.80
N VAL A 349 24.03 3.75 -0.81
CA VAL A 349 23.79 4.76 0.25
C VAL A 349 24.53 6.04 -0.16
N VAL A 350 23.81 7.02 -0.69
CA VAL A 350 24.40 8.25 -1.26
C VAL A 350 24.72 9.31 -0.22
N CYS A 351 24.14 9.20 0.96
CA CYS A 351 24.55 9.97 2.12
C CYS A 351 24.65 9.02 3.30
N ALA A 352 25.89 8.72 3.71
CA ALA A 352 26.12 7.97 4.93
C ALA A 352 25.64 8.82 6.10
N GLY A 353 24.75 8.24 6.90
CA GLY A 353 23.95 9.02 7.83
C GLY A 353 24.70 9.46 9.10
N ASP A 354 24.25 10.59 9.65
CA ASP A 354 24.61 11.07 10.98
C ASP A 354 23.45 10.73 11.94
N PRO A 355 23.69 10.04 13.07
CA PRO A 355 22.65 9.73 14.04
C PRO A 355 21.82 10.94 14.53
N GLN A 356 22.38 12.15 14.46
CA GLN A 356 21.74 13.41 14.85
C GLN A 356 20.90 14.06 13.74
N ILE A 357 20.89 13.48 12.55
CA ILE A 357 20.15 13.99 11.40
C ILE A 357 19.05 13.00 11.07
N LYS A 358 17.80 13.47 11.03
CA LYS A 358 16.62 12.66 10.65
C LYS A 358 16.04 13.16 9.33
N PRO A 359 16.51 12.67 8.18
CA PRO A 359 15.98 13.12 6.90
C PRO A 359 14.47 12.81 6.81
N ASP A 360 13.67 13.83 6.48
CA ASP A 360 12.22 13.75 6.36
C ASP A 360 11.80 13.88 4.89
N ALA A 361 11.57 15.10 4.38
CA ALA A 361 11.29 15.30 2.96
C ALA A 361 12.58 15.32 2.13
N VAL A 362 12.49 14.93 0.85
CA VAL A 362 13.59 14.89 -0.11
C VAL A 362 13.17 15.58 -1.42
N ALA A 363 14.04 16.40 -1.99
CA ALA A 363 13.89 16.89 -3.36
C ALA A 363 15.23 16.96 -4.09
N ILE A 364 15.17 17.00 -5.42
CA ILE A 364 16.33 17.23 -6.27
C ILE A 364 16.33 18.71 -6.66
N GLY A 365 17.46 19.39 -6.43
CA GLY A 365 17.65 20.79 -6.78
C GLY A 365 18.01 21.00 -8.26
N PRO A 366 17.99 22.26 -8.74
CA PRO A 366 18.34 22.61 -10.12
C PRO A 366 19.83 22.39 -10.44
N ASP A 367 20.65 22.06 -9.44
CA ASP A 367 22.05 21.64 -9.58
C ASP A 367 22.22 20.11 -9.60
N ASP A 368 21.13 19.35 -9.80
CA ASP A 368 21.06 17.89 -9.80
C ASP A 368 21.52 17.22 -8.49
N ARG A 369 21.46 17.95 -7.37
CA ARG A 369 21.82 17.46 -6.05
C ARG A 369 20.61 17.21 -5.17
N VAL A 370 20.79 16.36 -4.16
CA VAL A 370 19.73 16.00 -3.21
C VAL A 370 19.68 16.98 -2.06
N TYR A 371 18.48 17.43 -1.74
CA TYR A 371 18.17 18.28 -0.59
C TYR A 371 17.17 17.56 0.29
N PHE A 372 17.34 17.70 1.60
CA PHE A 372 16.41 17.12 2.55
C PHE A 372 16.24 17.98 3.80
N THR A 373 15.07 17.90 4.40
CA THR A 373 14.80 18.50 5.71
C THR A 373 15.20 17.53 6.81
N ASP A 374 15.74 18.04 7.90
CA ASP A 374 15.66 17.37 9.19
C ASP A 374 14.63 18.10 10.03
N ALA A 375 13.43 17.54 10.08
CA ALA A 375 12.29 18.17 10.70
C ALA A 375 12.33 18.10 12.24
N PHE A 376 13.02 17.14 12.82
CA PHE A 376 12.82 16.76 14.22
C PHE A 376 14.01 17.14 15.10
N ASP A 377 15.23 16.80 14.69
CA ASP A 377 16.41 16.93 15.53
C ASP A 377 17.09 18.29 15.30
N SER A 378 17.82 18.43 14.20
CA SER A 378 18.59 19.65 13.94
C SER A 378 17.73 20.83 13.48
N GLN A 379 16.54 20.58 12.90
CA GLN A 379 15.65 21.61 12.33
C GLN A 379 16.37 22.47 11.30
N GLN A 380 17.03 21.81 10.36
CA GLN A 380 17.82 22.40 9.29
C GLN A 380 17.43 21.80 7.94
N VAL A 381 17.86 22.44 6.87
CA VAL A 381 17.82 21.85 5.53
C VAL A 381 19.24 21.54 5.11
N TYR A 382 19.46 20.32 4.62
CA TYR A 382 20.74 19.84 4.15
C TYR A 382 20.75 19.65 2.65
N ARG A 383 21.95 19.67 2.09
CA ARG A 383 22.29 19.21 0.75
C ARG A 383 23.30 18.08 0.86
N VAL A 384 23.15 17.05 0.03
CA VAL A 384 24.16 15.99 -0.09
C VAL A 384 25.33 16.49 -0.96
N GLU A 385 26.53 16.49 -0.40
CA GLU A 385 27.78 16.80 -1.10
C GLU A 385 28.87 15.82 -0.71
N ASP A 386 29.55 15.24 -1.70
CA ASP A 386 30.64 14.27 -1.50
C ASP A 386 30.29 13.13 -0.53
N GLY A 387 29.04 12.63 -0.62
CA GLY A 387 28.54 11.54 0.21
C GLY A 387 28.12 11.94 1.64
N ALA A 388 28.11 13.24 1.97
CA ALA A 388 27.81 13.76 3.30
C ALA A 388 26.73 14.85 3.30
N ALA A 389 26.02 14.97 4.42
CA ALA A 389 25.07 16.04 4.65
C ALA A 389 25.78 17.37 4.96
N ARG A 390 25.54 18.40 4.14
CA ARG A 390 26.03 19.77 4.34
C ARG A 390 24.86 20.70 4.58
N VAL A 391 24.95 21.53 5.62
CA VAL A 391 23.90 22.49 5.95
C VAL A 391 23.71 23.46 4.78
N PHE A 392 22.50 23.50 4.25
CA PHE A 392 22.09 24.46 3.22
C PHE A 392 21.32 25.62 3.84
N ILE A 393 20.32 25.32 4.68
CA ILE A 393 19.60 26.32 5.50
C ILE A 393 19.86 25.99 6.98
N PRO A 394 20.58 26.86 7.71
CA PRO A 394 20.80 26.63 9.14
C PRO A 394 19.51 26.85 9.94
N LYS A 395 19.44 26.27 11.14
CA LYS A 395 18.29 26.44 12.04
C LYS A 395 17.96 27.91 12.27
N THR A 396 18.97 28.76 12.47
CA THR A 396 18.80 30.23 12.54
C THR A 396 19.22 30.82 11.20
N TYR A 397 18.25 31.08 10.32
CA TYR A 397 18.50 31.55 8.95
C TYR A 397 18.53 33.07 8.81
N ALA A 398 18.05 33.80 9.81
CA ALA A 398 18.18 35.27 9.91
C ALA A 398 18.10 35.72 11.38
N PRO A 399 18.45 36.97 11.71
CA PRO A 399 18.34 37.48 13.08
C PRO A 399 16.93 37.26 13.65
N SER A 400 16.86 36.54 14.78
CA SER A 400 15.61 36.16 15.46
C SER A 400 14.65 35.28 14.65
N GLN A 401 15.06 34.78 13.47
CA GLN A 401 14.26 33.87 12.66
C GLN A 401 14.90 32.48 12.68
N LYS A 402 14.09 31.47 13.02
CA LYS A 402 14.52 30.08 13.14
C LYS A 402 13.54 29.17 12.42
N LEU A 403 14.03 28.03 11.94
CA LEU A 403 13.19 26.94 11.49
C LEU A 403 12.62 26.23 12.72
N GLU A 404 11.31 25.94 12.69
CA GLU A 404 10.64 25.17 13.74
C GLU A 404 9.80 24.03 13.12
N LEU A 405 10.41 22.85 13.06
CA LEU A 405 9.82 21.66 12.46
C LEU A 405 9.58 21.81 10.93
N PRO A 406 10.65 22.02 10.13
CA PRO A 406 10.57 22.13 8.67
C PRO A 406 10.27 20.76 8.04
N ARG A 407 9.08 20.59 7.47
CA ARG A 407 8.59 19.29 6.98
C ARG A 407 8.89 19.09 5.49
N GLY A 408 8.08 19.72 4.65
CA GLY A 408 8.17 19.62 3.19
C GLY A 408 9.15 20.63 2.57
N LEU A 409 9.69 20.25 1.41
CA LEU A 409 10.55 21.12 0.62
C LEU A 409 10.36 20.84 -0.88
N ALA A 410 10.51 21.87 -1.72
CA ALA A 410 10.53 21.75 -3.17
C ALA A 410 11.17 22.98 -3.80
N PHE A 411 11.63 22.84 -5.05
CA PHE A 411 12.15 23.97 -5.83
C PHE A 411 11.08 24.52 -6.76
N ASP A 412 10.99 25.84 -6.88
CA ASP A 412 10.13 26.49 -7.86
C ASP A 412 10.81 26.62 -9.24
N ALA A 413 10.05 27.07 -10.25
CA ALA A 413 10.57 27.25 -11.61
C ALA A 413 11.72 28.27 -11.72
N SER A 414 11.91 29.15 -10.73
CA SER A 414 13.06 30.07 -10.65
C SER A 414 14.29 29.43 -10.02
N GLY A 415 14.19 28.17 -9.58
CA GLY A 415 15.23 27.45 -8.86
C GLY A 415 15.31 27.81 -7.38
N ALA A 416 14.37 28.58 -6.84
CA ALA A 416 14.35 28.94 -5.42
C ALA A 416 13.76 27.81 -4.57
N LEU A 417 14.26 27.67 -3.34
CA LEU A 417 13.83 26.62 -2.42
C LEU A 417 12.63 27.11 -1.60
N LEU A 418 11.56 26.32 -1.59
CA LEU A 418 10.40 26.48 -0.72
C LEU A 418 10.46 25.47 0.41
N VAL A 419 10.13 25.90 1.63
CA VAL A 419 10.10 25.06 2.83
C VAL A 419 8.80 25.32 3.60
N SER A 420 8.05 24.27 3.92
CA SER A 420 6.93 24.36 4.87
C SER A 420 7.47 24.23 6.30
N ASP A 421 7.33 25.32 7.05
CA ASP A 421 7.70 25.40 8.44
C ASP A 421 6.43 25.25 9.29
N ARG A 422 6.28 24.06 9.89
CA ARG A 422 5.03 23.62 10.49
C ARG A 422 4.68 24.46 11.71
N GLU A 423 5.61 24.63 12.65
CA GLU A 423 5.31 25.34 13.90
C GLU A 423 5.32 26.86 13.71
N ARG A 424 6.08 27.38 12.75
CA ARG A 424 5.94 28.79 12.34
C ARG A 424 4.66 29.08 11.56
N SER A 425 3.90 28.05 11.16
CA SER A 425 2.68 28.20 10.37
C SER A 425 2.91 29.01 9.09
N MET A 426 4.00 28.69 8.39
CA MET A 426 4.52 29.49 7.27
C MET A 426 5.12 28.61 6.18
N VAL A 427 4.99 29.05 4.93
CA VAL A 427 5.79 28.56 3.81
C VAL A 427 6.84 29.62 3.52
N LEU A 428 8.10 29.26 3.64
CA LEU A 428 9.27 30.12 3.48
C LEU A 428 9.87 29.95 2.09
N LYS A 429 10.45 31.02 1.54
CA LYS A 429 11.23 31.00 0.31
C LYS A 429 12.67 31.39 0.59
N PHE A 430 13.60 30.62 0.04
CA PHE A 430 15.04 30.83 0.11
C PHE A 430 15.63 30.82 -1.30
N GLU A 431 16.76 31.49 -1.48
CA GLU A 431 17.48 31.43 -2.75
C GLU A 431 18.03 30.03 -3.02
N GLY A 432 17.96 29.64 -4.30
CA GLY A 432 18.44 28.34 -4.78
C GLY A 432 19.95 28.18 -4.78
N PRO A 433 20.45 26.96 -5.05
CA PRO A 433 21.89 26.69 -5.10
C PRO A 433 22.66 27.43 -6.19
N GLN A 434 21.98 27.82 -7.28
CA GLN A 434 22.58 28.53 -8.40
C GLN A 434 22.49 30.06 -8.26
N SER A 435 21.99 30.57 -7.13
CA SER A 435 21.91 32.01 -6.90
C SER A 435 23.25 32.62 -6.46
N THR A 436 23.30 33.95 -6.37
CA THR A 436 24.45 34.67 -5.82
C THR A 436 24.63 34.47 -4.32
N GLN A 437 23.56 34.18 -3.58
CA GLN A 437 23.58 33.95 -2.13
C GLN A 437 22.76 32.71 -1.76
N PRO A 438 23.25 31.49 -2.09
CA PRO A 438 22.51 30.26 -1.87
C PRO A 438 22.02 30.11 -0.43
N GLY A 439 20.76 29.72 -0.27
CA GLY A 439 20.13 29.53 1.03
C GLY A 439 19.75 30.81 1.78
N ARG A 440 19.94 32.00 1.17
CA ARG A 440 19.48 33.26 1.76
C ARG A 440 17.96 33.31 1.84
N PHE A 441 17.42 33.74 2.98
CA PHE A 441 15.99 33.97 3.14
C PHE A 441 15.49 35.10 2.22
N VAL A 442 14.48 34.80 1.40
CA VAL A 442 13.85 35.72 0.46
C VAL A 442 12.59 36.33 1.05
N GLY A 443 11.73 35.49 1.66
CA GLY A 443 10.47 35.96 2.20
C GLY A 443 9.49 34.84 2.54
N ILE A 444 8.30 35.25 3.00
CA ILE A 444 7.20 34.36 3.34
C ILE A 444 6.27 34.26 2.13
N VAL A 445 6.07 33.05 1.64
CA VAL A 445 5.17 32.77 0.51
C VAL A 445 3.72 32.72 0.97
N ALA A 446 3.47 32.05 2.08
CA ALA A 446 2.13 31.90 2.65
C ALA A 446 2.19 31.73 4.16
N ARG A 447 1.09 32.11 4.82
CA ARG A 447 0.82 31.79 6.23
C ARG A 447 -0.31 30.77 6.27
N LEU A 448 0.01 29.55 6.69
CA LEU A 448 -0.89 28.41 6.73
C LEU A 448 -0.75 27.75 8.09
N ASN A 449 -1.83 27.30 8.71
CA ASN A 449 -1.74 26.67 10.03
C ASN A 449 -1.19 25.25 9.88
N LYS A 450 0.00 24.99 10.43
CA LYS A 450 0.70 23.69 10.38
C LYS A 450 0.82 23.12 8.96
N PRO A 451 1.53 23.79 8.04
CA PRO A 451 1.81 23.27 6.71
C PRO A 451 2.75 22.05 6.82
N GLN A 452 2.55 21.06 5.96
CA GLN A 452 3.22 19.75 6.01
C GLN A 452 3.91 19.45 4.68
N GLY A 453 3.30 18.66 3.80
CA GLY A 453 3.78 18.40 2.45
C GLY A 453 3.53 19.58 1.53
N LEU A 454 4.44 19.78 0.59
CA LEU A 454 4.29 20.76 -0.47
C LEU A 454 4.78 20.20 -1.80
N VAL A 455 4.12 20.60 -2.88
CA VAL A 455 4.52 20.27 -4.25
C VAL A 455 4.39 21.51 -5.12
N VAL A 456 5.30 21.67 -6.07
CA VAL A 456 5.26 22.74 -7.06
C VAL A 456 4.80 22.18 -8.39
N ASP A 457 3.83 22.83 -9.00
CA ASP A 457 3.32 22.57 -10.34
C ASP A 457 3.35 23.87 -11.14
N HIS A 458 4.36 24.01 -12.00
CA HIS A 458 4.62 25.25 -12.73
C HIS A 458 4.68 26.47 -11.79
N ASP A 459 3.76 27.43 -11.92
CA ASP A 459 3.65 28.63 -11.06
C ASP A 459 2.77 28.42 -9.83
N ARG A 460 2.28 27.20 -9.60
CA ARG A 460 1.38 26.83 -8.50
C ARG A 460 2.15 26.08 -7.43
N VAL A 461 1.91 26.41 -6.17
CA VAL A 461 2.39 25.64 -5.03
C VAL A 461 1.18 25.10 -4.29
N LEU A 462 1.10 23.78 -4.18
CA LEU A 462 0.07 23.09 -3.42
C LEU A 462 0.65 22.64 -2.09
N VAL A 463 -0.04 22.95 -1.01
CA VAL A 463 0.44 22.71 0.36
C VAL A 463 -0.65 22.03 1.16
N THR A 464 -0.32 20.92 1.81
CA THR A 464 -1.19 20.30 2.80
C THR A 464 -1.02 21.03 4.12
N ALA A 465 -2.12 21.38 4.77
CA ALA A 465 -2.07 22.05 6.06
C ALA A 465 -3.23 21.63 6.96
N ASN A 466 -2.96 21.49 8.25
CA ASN A 466 -3.89 20.93 9.22
C ASN A 466 -4.25 21.97 10.30
N PRO A 467 -5.12 22.96 10.02
CA PRO A 467 -5.72 23.74 11.10
C PRO A 467 -6.64 22.84 11.92
N SER A 468 -6.66 23.06 13.23
CA SER A 468 -7.35 22.28 14.26
C SER A 468 -8.84 21.95 14.04
N ARG A 469 -9.48 22.45 12.97
CA ARG A 469 -10.88 22.18 12.58
C ARG A 469 -11.13 22.03 11.07
N GLN A 470 -10.14 22.24 10.19
CA GLN A 470 -10.34 22.30 8.72
C GLN A 470 -9.10 21.83 7.95
N THR A 471 -8.87 20.53 7.91
CA THR A 471 -7.70 20.01 7.20
C THR A 471 -7.88 20.22 5.69
N GLY A 472 -6.90 20.81 5.01
CA GLY A 472 -7.12 21.31 3.65
C GLY A 472 -5.90 21.26 2.77
N LEU A 473 -6.18 21.16 1.48
CA LEU A 473 -5.24 21.41 0.40
C LEU A 473 -5.32 22.89 0.05
N TRP A 474 -4.20 23.60 0.16
CA TRP A 474 -4.11 25.02 -0.12
C TRP A 474 -3.37 25.25 -1.42
N LEU A 475 -3.98 26.04 -2.31
CA LEU A 475 -3.36 26.50 -3.53
C LEU A 475 -2.77 27.88 -3.29
N ILE A 476 -1.47 27.97 -3.53
CA ILE A 476 -0.73 29.21 -3.61
C ILE A 476 -0.42 29.41 -5.10
N SER A 477 -0.78 30.57 -5.63
CA SER A 477 -0.51 30.99 -7.02
C SER A 477 -0.15 32.48 -7.00
N PRO A 478 0.33 33.08 -8.10
CA PRO A 478 0.50 34.52 -8.18
C PRO A 478 -0.84 35.23 -7.88
N GLY A 479 -1.03 35.71 -6.65
CA GLY A 479 -2.31 36.17 -6.13
C GLY A 479 -2.55 35.81 -4.66
N PRO A 480 -3.78 35.98 -4.14
CA PRO A 480 -4.10 35.59 -2.77
C PRO A 480 -4.08 34.07 -2.61
N VAL A 481 -3.56 33.60 -1.47
CA VAL A 481 -3.65 32.20 -1.05
C VAL A 481 -5.13 31.81 -0.94
N ARG A 482 -5.52 30.70 -1.56
CA ARG A 482 -6.90 30.20 -1.55
C ARG A 482 -6.91 28.71 -1.23
N PRO A 483 -7.95 28.19 -0.55
CA PRO A 483 -8.11 26.76 -0.44
C PRO A 483 -8.38 26.16 -1.84
N ALA A 484 -7.65 25.10 -2.20
CA ALA A 484 -7.95 24.28 -3.37
C ALA A 484 -9.08 23.29 -3.05
N ALA A 485 -9.00 22.71 -1.85
CA ALA A 485 -10.06 21.93 -1.24
C ALA A 485 -9.94 22.06 0.28
N VAL A 486 -11.04 22.34 0.96
CA VAL A 486 -11.11 22.26 2.42
C VAL A 486 -11.94 21.04 2.74
N TYR A 487 -11.37 20.14 3.54
CA TYR A 487 -12.11 18.99 4.05
C TYR A 487 -12.37 19.21 5.54
N THR A 488 -13.64 19.12 5.92
CA THR A 488 -14.05 19.05 7.32
C THR A 488 -14.39 17.60 7.62
N ASP A 489 -13.64 16.96 8.50
CA ASP A 489 -14.12 15.69 9.04
C ASP A 489 -15.33 15.97 9.92
N SER A 490 -16.29 15.06 9.85
CA SER A 490 -17.34 14.93 10.87
C SER A 490 -16.87 14.14 12.08
N SER A 491 -15.75 13.41 11.95
CA SER A 491 -15.03 12.81 13.06
C SER A 491 -14.33 13.91 13.89
N SER A 492 -14.36 13.75 15.21
CA SER A 492 -13.76 14.67 16.17
C SER A 492 -12.22 14.69 16.17
N SER A 493 -11.58 14.02 15.20
CA SER A 493 -10.13 13.81 15.19
C SER A 493 -9.47 14.54 14.00
N PRO A 494 -8.51 15.45 14.23
CA PRO A 494 -7.79 16.09 13.15
C PRO A 494 -6.91 15.07 12.41
N PHE A 495 -6.99 15.08 11.07
CA PHE A 495 -6.10 14.34 10.18
C PHE A 495 -4.64 14.68 10.41
N LEU A 496 -3.78 13.70 10.21
CA LEU A 496 -2.36 13.93 10.02
C LEU A 496 -2.07 13.70 8.54
N ILE A 497 -2.48 14.67 7.70
CA ILE A 497 -1.99 14.74 6.33
C ILE A 497 -0.49 15.05 6.38
N ASP A 498 0.30 14.28 5.65
CA ASP A 498 1.73 14.50 5.55
C ASP A 498 2.13 14.82 4.11
N GLY A 499 2.20 13.81 3.25
CA GLY A 499 2.65 13.91 1.88
C GLY A 499 1.56 14.31 0.89
N ILE A 500 2.03 14.79 -0.26
CA ILE A 500 1.22 15.18 -1.40
C ILE A 500 1.96 14.85 -2.69
N VAL A 501 1.22 14.43 -3.71
CA VAL A 501 1.70 14.25 -5.07
C VAL A 501 0.63 14.69 -6.08
N LEU A 502 1.03 15.06 -7.28
CA LEU A 502 0.12 15.39 -8.37
C LEU A 502 0.09 14.32 -9.46
N ILE A 503 -1.12 13.97 -9.87
CA ILE A 503 -1.40 12.94 -10.88
C ILE A 503 -2.54 13.46 -11.74
N ASP A 504 -2.28 13.69 -13.02
CA ASP A 504 -3.27 14.19 -14.00
C ASP A 504 -4.09 15.39 -13.49
N GLY A 505 -3.39 16.36 -12.89
CA GLY A 505 -3.99 17.57 -12.31
C GLY A 505 -4.77 17.34 -11.01
N SER A 506 -4.96 16.09 -10.57
CA SER A 506 -5.50 15.76 -9.24
C SER A 506 -4.38 15.71 -8.21
N ALA A 507 -4.67 16.08 -6.97
CA ALA A 507 -3.77 15.86 -5.84
C ALA A 507 -4.10 14.54 -5.15
N VAL A 508 -3.08 13.74 -4.84
CA VAL A 508 -3.20 12.59 -3.93
C VAL A 508 -2.43 12.91 -2.66
N ILE A 509 -3.08 12.72 -1.52
CA ILE A 509 -2.55 13.04 -0.20
C ILE A 509 -2.58 11.80 0.69
N SER A 510 -1.59 11.67 1.57
CA SER A 510 -1.60 10.63 2.60
C SER A 510 -2.39 11.10 3.81
N ASP A 511 -3.17 10.20 4.37
CA ASP A 511 -3.78 10.36 5.68
C ASP A 511 -3.28 9.24 6.59
N TRP A 512 -2.27 9.59 7.39
CA TRP A 512 -1.60 8.65 8.29
C TRP A 512 -2.58 8.06 9.32
N ARG A 513 -3.50 8.86 9.88
CA ARG A 513 -4.41 8.37 10.94
C ARG A 513 -5.49 7.44 10.41
N SER A 514 -6.09 7.79 9.27
CA SER A 514 -7.15 6.96 8.69
C SER A 514 -6.61 5.81 7.85
N ARG A 515 -5.28 5.72 7.67
CA ARG A 515 -4.59 4.69 6.88
C ARG A 515 -5.09 4.64 5.43
N ARG A 516 -5.19 5.83 4.84
CA ARG A 516 -5.77 6.05 3.52
C ARG A 516 -4.95 7.01 2.69
N LEU A 517 -5.15 6.90 1.40
CA LEU A 517 -4.77 7.88 0.40
C LEU A 517 -6.05 8.49 -0.14
N ILE A 518 -6.09 9.82 -0.23
CA ILE A 518 -7.26 10.55 -0.69
C ILE A 518 -6.91 11.24 -1.99
N ARG A 519 -7.80 11.18 -2.98
CA ARG A 519 -7.69 11.94 -4.22
C ARG A 519 -8.58 13.17 -4.14
N ILE A 520 -8.04 14.29 -4.60
CA ILE A 520 -8.73 15.56 -4.75
C ILE A 520 -8.62 15.94 -6.23
N ASP A 521 -9.74 15.98 -6.93
CA ASP A 521 -9.77 16.36 -8.34
C ASP A 521 -9.55 17.88 -8.52
N PRO A 522 -9.33 18.37 -9.76
CA PRO A 522 -9.16 19.80 -10.04
C PRO A 522 -10.37 20.67 -9.64
N ASN A 523 -11.55 20.09 -9.47
CA ASN A 523 -12.78 20.78 -9.05
C ASN A 523 -12.94 20.79 -7.52
N GLY A 524 -12.01 20.18 -6.78
CA GLY A 524 -12.05 20.04 -5.33
C GLY A 524 -12.95 18.90 -4.84
N GLN A 525 -13.42 18.01 -5.72
CA GLN A 525 -14.13 16.79 -5.32
C GLN A 525 -13.16 15.79 -4.71
N ILE A 526 -13.63 15.14 -3.64
CA ILE A 526 -12.83 14.25 -2.81
C ILE A 526 -13.32 12.82 -3.00
N SER A 527 -12.40 11.90 -3.27
CA SER A 527 -12.66 10.47 -3.36
C SER A 527 -11.55 9.68 -2.69
N ASP A 528 -11.87 8.46 -2.23
CA ASP A 528 -10.83 7.53 -1.79
C ASP A 528 -9.93 7.17 -2.98
N PHE A 529 -8.61 7.22 -2.77
CA PHE A 529 -7.61 6.75 -3.75
C PHE A 529 -7.19 5.32 -3.42
N ALA A 530 -6.80 5.07 -2.17
CA ALA A 530 -6.48 3.74 -1.66
C ALA A 530 -6.72 3.67 -0.15
N HIS A 531 -6.95 2.48 0.40
CA HIS A 531 -7.18 2.28 1.83
C HIS A 531 -6.44 1.05 2.40
N GLY A 532 -6.29 1.00 3.72
CA GLY A 532 -5.52 0.01 4.50
C GLY A 532 -5.84 -1.48 4.31
N GLY A 533 -6.81 -1.86 3.47
CA GLY A 533 -7.06 -3.27 3.10
C GLY A 533 -5.88 -3.94 2.39
N HIS A 534 -4.86 -3.16 2.00
CA HIS A 534 -3.64 -3.62 1.33
C HIS A 534 -2.37 -3.53 2.20
N GLY A 535 -2.50 -3.28 3.51
CA GLY A 535 -1.36 -3.21 4.43
C GLY A 535 -0.75 -1.81 4.60
N LEU A 536 -1.46 -0.74 4.20
CA LEU A 536 -1.12 0.62 4.61
C LEU A 536 -1.45 0.78 6.11
N GLU A 537 -0.45 1.06 6.92
CA GLU A 537 -0.58 1.28 8.37
C GLU A 537 -0.18 2.71 8.76
N GLY A 538 0.74 3.33 8.02
CA GLY A 538 1.19 4.69 8.28
C GLY A 538 1.76 5.39 7.06
N PRO A 539 0.93 5.70 6.04
CA PRO A 539 1.39 6.43 4.87
C PRO A 539 1.82 7.84 5.25
N THR A 540 3.05 8.23 4.88
CA THR A 540 3.59 9.57 5.14
C THR A 540 3.89 10.29 3.83
N HIS A 541 4.90 9.89 3.07
CA HIS A 541 5.34 10.58 1.86
C HIS A 541 4.86 9.89 0.58
N LEU A 542 4.64 10.67 -0.47
CA LEU A 542 4.25 10.18 -1.78
C LEU A 542 5.21 10.67 -2.87
N LEU A 543 5.40 9.85 -3.89
CA LEU A 543 6.13 10.20 -5.11
C LEU A 543 5.38 9.66 -6.33
N ARG A 544 5.27 10.49 -7.37
CA ARG A 544 4.84 10.03 -8.69
C ARG A 544 6.08 9.47 -9.36
N LEU A 545 6.04 8.17 -9.64
CA LEU A 545 7.07 7.47 -10.39
C LEU A 545 6.67 7.47 -11.85
N ASP A 546 7.34 8.28 -12.65
CA ASP A 546 7.13 8.31 -14.09
C ASP A 546 7.99 7.26 -14.80
N PRO A 547 7.49 6.66 -15.89
CA PRO A 547 8.27 5.76 -16.70
C PRO A 547 9.42 6.51 -17.38
N ILE A 548 10.59 5.87 -17.47
CA ILE A 548 11.70 6.42 -18.26
C ILE A 548 11.31 6.29 -19.73
N SER A 549 11.05 7.40 -20.42
CA SER A 549 11.03 7.40 -21.88
C SER A 549 12.43 6.99 -22.33
N LYS A 550 12.56 5.91 -23.09
CA LYS A 550 13.80 5.71 -23.87
C LYS A 550 13.92 6.95 -24.74
N SER A 551 14.91 7.81 -24.45
CA SER A 551 15.35 8.79 -25.43
C SER A 551 15.78 7.99 -26.66
N ASP A 552 15.15 8.29 -27.80
CA ASP A 552 15.45 7.68 -29.10
C ASP A 552 16.94 7.72 -29.47
#